data_AF-A0A640S5M5-F1
#
_entry.id   AF-A0A640S5M5-F1
#
_cell.length_a   1.000
_cell.length_b   1.000
_cell.length_c   1.000
_cell.angle_alpha   90.00
_cell.angle_beta   90.00
_cell.angle_gamma   90.00
#
_symmetry.space_group_name_H-M   'P 1'
#
loop_
_entity.id
_entity.type
_entity.pdbx_description
1 polymer ?
#
loop_
_entity_poly.entity_id
_entity_poly.type
_entity_poly.pdbx_seq_one_letter_code
_entity_poly.pdbx_strand_id
1 'polypeptide(L)'
;MLRFRIHYLRLTAPWKDWGMPDISSSSPVLGPEAMLPWAREVGLVTDARGERRLAAARLNVLADCALQQGDVADVALTARWAAFICWMDDQIDRWGLGSVPGELERFTAPLRQVLAPGAEPPAAGLPHAAALRGLWEQTAAGMPPAGDVASPLITRTS
;
A
#
# COMPACT_ATOMS: atom_id res chain seq x y z
N MET A 1 -7.53 -15.52 2.60
CA MET A 1 -6.79 -15.51 3.89
C MET A 1 -5.30 -15.29 3.58
N LEU A 2 -4.83 -14.05 3.53
CA LEU A 2 -3.39 -13.77 3.39
C LEU A 2 -2.77 -13.60 4.78
N ARG A 3 -1.79 -14.46 5.11
CA ARG A 3 -0.93 -14.31 6.28
C ARG A 3 0.29 -13.49 5.87
N PHE A 4 0.30 -12.20 6.17
CA PHE A 4 1.53 -11.39 6.09
C PHE A 4 2.18 -11.33 7.47
N ARG A 5 3.35 -11.95 7.58
CA ARG A 5 4.23 -11.86 8.74
C ARG A 5 5.42 -11.00 8.31
N ILE A 6 5.31 -9.68 8.43
CA ILE A 6 6.42 -8.76 8.14
C ILE A 6 7.09 -8.44 9.48
N HIS A 7 8.08 -9.26 9.84
CA HIS A 7 9.08 -8.81 10.80
C HIS A 7 9.97 -7.81 10.07
N TYR A 8 9.83 -6.54 10.44
CA TYR A 8 10.81 -5.47 10.31
C TYR A 8 12.03 -5.77 9.43
N LEU A 9 12.02 -5.13 8.26
CA LEU A 9 13.20 -4.80 7.48
C LEU A 9 14.18 -3.97 8.33
N ARG A 10 15.01 -4.64 9.12
CA ARG A 10 16.28 -4.10 9.58
C ARG A 10 17.21 -4.11 8.36
N LEU A 11 17.11 -3.08 7.52
CA LEU A 11 17.94 -2.87 6.32
C LEU A 11 19.38 -2.52 6.72
N THR A 12 20.12 -3.52 7.21
CA THR A 12 21.59 -3.49 7.27
C THR A 12 22.23 -4.54 6.36
N ALA A 13 21.44 -5.41 5.73
CA ALA A 13 21.94 -6.36 4.73
C ALA A 13 21.94 -5.69 3.34
N PRO A 14 23.04 -5.75 2.58
CA PRO A 14 23.05 -5.28 1.21
C PRO A 14 22.06 -6.10 0.36
N TRP A 15 21.18 -5.39 -0.32
CA TRP A 15 20.16 -5.81 -1.31
C TRP A 15 20.56 -6.91 -2.32
N LYS A 16 21.84 -7.28 -2.42
CA LYS A 16 22.35 -8.36 -3.29
C LYS A 16 22.01 -9.77 -2.77
N ASP A 17 21.78 -9.93 -1.47
CA ASP A 17 21.60 -11.27 -0.87
C ASP A 17 20.20 -11.88 -1.13
N TRP A 18 19.29 -11.15 -1.77
CA TRP A 18 17.91 -11.57 -2.04
C TRP A 18 17.70 -12.20 -3.42
N GLY A 19 18.77 -12.46 -4.18
CA GLY A 19 18.68 -13.11 -5.50
C GLY A 19 17.86 -12.33 -6.53
N MET A 20 17.72 -11.01 -6.37
CA MET A 20 16.99 -10.15 -7.29
C MET A 20 17.85 -9.86 -8.53
N PRO A 21 17.28 -9.87 -9.75
CA PRO A 21 18.01 -9.60 -10.97
C PRO A 21 18.55 -8.16 -11.00
N ASP A 22 19.69 -7.97 -11.67
CA ASP A 22 20.29 -6.65 -11.88
C ASP A 22 19.28 -5.73 -12.55
N ILE A 23 18.98 -4.61 -11.89
CA ILE A 23 18.00 -3.60 -12.32
C ILE A 23 18.61 -2.75 -13.44
N SER A 24 18.90 -3.37 -14.58
CA SER A 24 19.42 -2.73 -15.77
C SER A 24 18.41 -2.76 -16.93
N SER A 25 17.13 -2.97 -16.64
CA SER A 25 16.07 -3.01 -17.64
C SER A 25 15.20 -1.76 -17.60
N SER A 26 15.04 -1.17 -18.78
CA SER A 26 14.51 0.16 -19.07
C SER A 26 12.99 0.26 -18.96
N SER A 27 12.39 0.00 -17.80
CA SER A 27 11.02 0.47 -17.51
C SER A 27 11.09 1.90 -16.95
N PRO A 28 10.11 2.78 -17.23
CA PRO A 28 10.03 4.07 -16.57
C PRO A 28 9.75 3.82 -15.09
N VAL A 29 10.81 3.67 -14.31
CA VAL A 29 10.72 3.64 -12.85
C VAL A 29 10.11 4.98 -12.46
N LEU A 30 8.83 4.96 -12.09
CA LEU A 30 8.18 6.12 -11.47
C LEU A 30 9.09 6.55 -10.33
N GLY A 31 9.71 7.73 -10.45
CA GLY A 31 10.63 8.19 -9.43
C GLY A 31 9.94 8.29 -8.06
N PRO A 32 10.68 8.27 -6.94
CA PRO A 32 10.10 8.50 -5.61
C PRO A 32 9.29 9.80 -5.51
N GLU A 33 9.55 10.76 -6.40
CA GLU A 33 8.78 12.00 -6.55
C GLU A 33 7.33 11.81 -7.00
N ALA A 34 6.97 10.67 -7.58
CA ALA A 34 5.59 10.40 -8.00
C ALA A 34 4.63 10.20 -6.80
N MET A 35 5.17 9.76 -5.66
CA MET A 35 4.36 9.38 -4.49
C MET A 35 4.28 10.47 -3.42
N LEU A 36 5.29 11.34 -3.34
CA LEU A 36 5.34 12.44 -2.37
C LEU A 36 4.16 13.44 -2.52
N PRO A 37 3.77 13.88 -3.73
CA PRO A 37 2.61 14.74 -3.92
C PRO A 37 1.34 14.11 -3.35
N TRP A 38 1.09 12.83 -3.67
CA TRP A 38 -0.06 12.11 -3.13
C TRP A 38 -0.01 12.01 -1.60
N ALA A 39 1.13 11.59 -1.03
CA ALA A 39 1.26 11.41 0.41
C ALA A 39 1.07 12.72 1.21
N ARG A 40 1.46 13.87 0.61
CA ARG A 40 1.18 15.20 1.16
C ARG A 40 -0.29 15.56 1.03
N GLU A 41 -0.88 15.35 -0.13
CA GLU A 41 -2.29 15.65 -0.43
C GLU A 41 -3.23 14.93 0.54
N VAL A 42 -2.98 13.64 0.80
CA VAL A 42 -3.80 12.86 1.75
C VAL A 42 -3.40 13.07 3.22
N GLY A 43 -2.41 13.92 3.49
CA GLY A 43 -1.98 14.28 4.84
C GLY A 43 -1.24 13.19 5.61
N LEU A 44 -0.74 12.13 4.95
CA LEU A 44 0.07 11.09 5.60
C LEU A 44 1.47 11.59 5.94
N VAL A 45 1.98 12.55 5.18
CA VAL A 45 3.28 13.17 5.44
C VAL A 45 3.10 14.68 5.55
N THR A 46 3.40 15.21 6.74
CA THR A 46 3.23 16.63 7.08
C THR A 46 4.54 17.34 7.39
N ASP A 47 5.65 16.60 7.46
CA ASP A 47 6.96 17.14 7.82
C ASP A 47 8.08 16.56 6.93
N ALA A 48 9.18 17.31 6.84
CA ALA A 48 10.33 16.94 6.01
C ALA A 48 11.01 15.64 6.45
N ARG A 49 10.84 15.20 7.71
CA ARG A 49 11.38 13.93 8.19
C ARG A 49 10.57 12.77 7.60
N GLY A 50 9.25 12.87 7.56
CA GLY A 50 8.35 11.93 6.90
C GLY A 50 8.63 11.83 5.41
N GLU A 51 8.86 12.96 4.74
CA GLU A 51 9.19 12.96 3.32
C GLU A 51 10.49 12.22 3.02
N ARG A 52 11.54 12.50 3.81
CA ARG A 52 12.83 11.81 3.68
C ARG A 52 12.70 10.30 3.92
N ARG A 53 11.92 9.88 4.92
CA ARG A 53 11.67 8.45 5.17
C ARG A 53 10.95 7.79 4.01
N LEU A 54 9.90 8.43 3.50
CA LEU A 54 9.11 7.89 2.40
C LEU A 54 9.95 7.76 1.12
N ALA A 55 10.76 8.77 0.81
CA ALA A 55 11.70 8.72 -0.31
C ALA A 55 12.76 7.61 -0.14
N ALA A 56 13.30 7.44 1.08
CA ALA A 56 14.30 6.42 1.37
C ALA A 56 13.75 4.98 1.31
N ALA A 57 12.45 4.79 1.49
CA ALA A 57 11.82 3.48 1.46
C ALA A 57 11.75 2.85 0.05
N ARG A 58 11.92 3.65 -1.02
CA ARG A 58 11.96 3.18 -2.43
C ARG A 58 10.79 2.26 -2.81
N LEU A 59 9.60 2.58 -2.32
CA LEU A 59 8.39 1.73 -2.47
C LEU A 59 7.91 1.60 -3.92
N ASN A 60 8.25 2.57 -4.77
CA ASN A 60 8.09 2.50 -6.22
C ASN A 60 8.87 1.33 -6.84
N VAL A 61 10.11 1.11 -6.39
CA VAL A 61 10.95 0.00 -6.86
C VAL A 61 10.37 -1.33 -6.35
N LEU A 62 9.94 -1.36 -5.09
CA LEU A 62 9.29 -2.54 -4.53
C LEU A 62 8.01 -2.91 -5.32
N ALA A 63 7.18 -1.92 -5.66
CA ALA A 63 5.96 -2.12 -6.42
C ALA A 63 6.23 -2.64 -7.84
N ASP A 64 7.21 -2.06 -8.54
CA ASP A 64 7.62 -2.49 -9.88
C ASP A 64 8.11 -3.95 -9.86
N CYS A 65 8.96 -4.31 -8.89
CA CYS A 65 9.42 -5.69 -8.70
C CYS A 65 8.27 -6.67 -8.37
N ALA A 66 7.23 -6.21 -7.66
CA ALA A 66 6.11 -7.05 -7.28
C ALA A 66 5.17 -7.35 -8.45
N LEU A 67 4.97 -6.40 -9.37
CA LEU A 67 4.04 -6.57 -10.48
C LEU A 67 4.68 -7.18 -11.72
N GLN A 68 6.00 -7.04 -11.90
CA GLN A 68 6.86 -7.62 -12.96
C GLN A 68 6.48 -7.29 -14.42
N GLN A 69 5.22 -7.00 -14.74
CA GLN A 69 4.64 -6.55 -16.01
C GLN A 69 3.35 -5.72 -15.81
N GLY A 70 3.17 -5.10 -14.64
CA GLY A 70 2.03 -4.22 -14.38
C GLY A 70 2.11 -2.93 -15.20
N ASP A 71 0.96 -2.34 -15.52
CA ASP A 71 0.97 -1.01 -16.13
C ASP A 71 1.44 0.06 -15.11
N VAL A 72 1.77 1.24 -15.62
CA VAL A 72 2.31 2.34 -14.79
C VAL A 72 1.31 2.76 -13.71
N ALA A 73 0.01 2.68 -13.97
CA ALA A 73 -1.03 3.06 -13.01
C ALA A 73 -1.13 2.05 -11.87
N ASP A 74 -1.04 0.76 -12.17
CA ASP A 74 -1.03 -0.35 -11.21
C ASP A 74 0.22 -0.32 -10.33
N VAL A 75 1.39 -0.04 -10.91
CA VAL A 75 2.64 0.17 -10.15
C VAL A 75 2.49 1.37 -9.21
N ALA A 76 1.92 2.48 -9.68
CA ALA A 76 1.68 3.66 -8.86
C ALA A 76 0.68 3.41 -7.73
N LEU A 77 -0.41 2.69 -8.01
CA LEU A 77 -1.40 2.31 -7.00
C LEU A 77 -0.79 1.35 -5.96
N THR A 78 0.00 0.38 -6.39
CA THR A 78 0.69 -0.57 -5.51
C THR A 78 1.71 0.13 -4.61
N ALA A 79 2.49 1.07 -5.15
CA ALA A 79 3.42 1.87 -4.37
C ALA A 79 2.71 2.70 -3.29
N ARG A 80 1.55 3.29 -3.62
CA ARG A 80 0.72 4.05 -2.65
C ARG A 80 0.13 3.16 -1.57
N TRP A 81 -0.32 1.94 -1.91
CA TRP A 81 -0.72 0.94 -0.92
C TRP A 81 0.42 0.57 0.02
N ALA A 82 1.61 0.29 -0.52
CA ALA A 82 2.80 -0.02 0.29
C ALA A 82 3.14 1.15 1.24
N ALA A 83 3.07 2.39 0.76
CA ALA A 83 3.32 3.57 1.57
C ALA A 83 2.32 3.74 2.70
N PHE A 84 1.02 3.53 2.43
CA PHE A 84 -0.01 3.58 3.45
C PHE A 84 0.22 2.53 4.54
N ILE A 85 0.57 1.29 4.17
CA ILE A 85 0.84 0.21 5.12
C ILE A 85 2.09 0.50 5.95
N CYS A 86 3.20 0.92 5.32
CA CYS A 86 4.41 1.30 6.05
C CYS A 86 4.18 2.49 6.99
N TRP A 87 3.35 3.46 6.58
CA TRP A 87 2.98 4.58 7.44
C TRP A 87 2.16 4.10 8.65
N MET A 88 1.21 3.19 8.46
CA MET A 88 0.41 2.60 9.54
C MET A 88 1.30 1.87 10.56
N ASP A 89 2.24 1.07 10.08
CA ASP A 89 3.25 0.36 10.89
C ASP A 89 4.06 1.38 11.72
N ASP A 90 4.61 2.40 11.06
CA ASP A 90 5.33 3.51 11.68
C ASP A 90 4.55 4.21 12.82
N GLN A 91 3.22 4.40 12.66
CA GLN A 91 2.39 5.00 13.71
C GLN A 91 2.22 4.05 14.89
N ILE A 92 1.94 2.78 14.61
CA ILE A 92 1.77 1.74 15.63
C ILE A 92 3.05 1.62 16.46
N ASP A 93 4.21 1.60 15.80
CA ASP A 93 5.49 1.42 16.45
C ASP A 93 5.95 2.64 17.24
N ARG A 94 5.85 3.84 16.66
CA ARG A 94 6.34 5.07 17.32
C ARG A 94 5.53 5.45 18.53
N TRP A 95 4.23 5.21 18.48
CA TRP A 95 3.33 5.54 19.58
C TRP A 95 3.10 4.35 20.50
N GLY A 96 3.72 3.20 20.21
CA GLY A 96 3.55 1.96 20.97
C GLY A 96 2.10 1.53 21.04
N LEU A 97 1.31 1.78 19.98
CA LEU A 97 -0.11 1.48 19.97
C LEU A 97 -0.32 -0.02 20.21
N GLY A 98 -1.18 -0.34 21.18
CA GLY A 98 -1.39 -1.72 21.65
C GLY A 98 -0.62 -2.06 22.93
N SER A 99 0.19 -1.14 23.44
CA SER A 99 0.72 -1.22 24.81
C SER A 99 -0.36 -0.95 25.85
N VAL A 100 -1.35 -0.10 25.54
CA VAL A 100 -2.57 0.08 26.33
C VAL A 100 -3.75 -0.58 25.63
N PRO A 101 -4.57 -1.37 26.35
CA PRO A 101 -5.80 -1.94 25.78
C PRO A 101 -6.69 -0.87 25.14
N GLY A 102 -7.22 -1.13 23.95
CA GLY A 102 -8.15 -0.23 23.26
C GLY A 102 -7.49 0.85 22.40
N GLU A 103 -6.17 1.07 22.47
CA GLU A 103 -5.50 2.07 21.63
C GLU A 103 -5.48 1.69 20.16
N LEU A 104 -5.08 0.46 19.87
CA LEU A 104 -5.04 -0.04 18.51
C LEU A 104 -6.45 -0.11 17.91
N GLU A 105 -7.44 -0.53 18.70
CA GLU A 105 -8.84 -0.57 18.27
C GLU A 105 -9.38 0.82 17.95
N ARG A 106 -9.07 1.83 18.77
CA ARG A 106 -9.46 3.22 18.53
C ARG A 106 -8.79 3.80 17.29
N PHE A 107 -7.49 3.55 17.12
CA PHE A 107 -6.73 4.02 15.96
C PHE A 107 -7.23 3.43 14.65
N THR A 108 -7.55 2.13 14.65
CA THR A 108 -8.02 1.38 13.46
C THR A 108 -9.52 1.43 13.24
N ALA A 109 -10.33 1.91 14.20
CA ALA A 109 -11.78 2.00 14.06
C ALA A 109 -12.24 2.79 12.80
N PRO A 110 -11.67 3.96 12.47
CA PRO A 110 -12.01 4.65 11.23
C PRO A 110 -11.73 3.84 9.97
N LEU A 111 -10.66 3.03 9.96
CA LEU A 111 -10.32 2.19 8.82
C LEU A 111 -11.35 1.08 8.62
N ARG A 112 -11.82 0.47 9.71
CA ARG A 112 -12.88 -0.53 9.67
C ARG A 112 -14.21 0.04 9.16
N GLN A 113 -14.50 1.30 9.51
CA GLN A 113 -15.68 1.99 9.00
C GLN A 113 -15.59 2.20 7.48
N VAL A 114 -14.44 2.65 6.97
CA VAL A 114 -14.23 2.85 5.52
C VAL A 114 -14.42 1.57 4.71
N LEU A 115 -14.02 0.42 5.26
CA LEU A 115 -14.13 -0.88 4.59
C LEU A 115 -15.53 -1.51 4.71
N ALA A 116 -16.45 -0.90 5.48
CA ALA A 116 -17.80 -1.43 5.65
C ALA A 116 -18.62 -1.24 4.36
N PRO A 117 -19.53 -2.18 4.02
CA PRO A 117 -20.45 -1.98 2.91
C PRO A 117 -21.31 -0.72 3.13
N GLY A 118 -21.41 0.14 2.12
CA GLY A 118 -22.18 1.38 2.21
C GLY A 118 -21.56 2.43 3.14
N ALA A 119 -20.25 2.37 3.39
CA ALA A 119 -19.57 3.32 4.24
C ALA A 119 -19.73 4.78 3.77
N GLU A 120 -20.16 5.62 4.69
CA GLU A 120 -20.15 7.07 4.53
C GLU A 120 -18.71 7.61 4.44
N PRO A 121 -18.50 8.80 3.85
CA PRO A 121 -17.21 9.46 3.85
C PRO A 121 -16.63 9.58 5.28
N PRO A 122 -15.31 9.38 5.46
CA PRO A 122 -14.69 9.50 6.77
C PRO A 122 -14.82 10.93 7.30
N ALA A 123 -14.92 11.06 8.63
CA ALA A 123 -14.95 12.36 9.27
C ALA A 123 -13.69 13.19 8.92
N ALA A 124 -13.86 14.52 8.85
CA ALA A 124 -12.75 15.43 8.62
C ALA A 124 -11.68 15.26 9.70
N GLY A 125 -10.40 15.39 9.32
CA GLY A 125 -9.27 15.25 10.23
C GLY A 125 -8.78 13.81 10.45
N LEU A 126 -9.27 12.83 9.68
CA LEU A 126 -8.80 11.44 9.70
C LEU A 126 -8.04 11.09 8.39
N PRO A 127 -6.79 11.58 8.22
CA PRO A 127 -6.06 11.44 6.96
C PRO A 127 -5.84 9.97 6.54
N HIS A 128 -5.64 9.07 7.50
CA HIS A 128 -5.49 7.64 7.22
C HIS A 128 -6.77 6.96 6.74
N ALA A 129 -7.93 7.41 7.22
CA ALA A 129 -9.22 6.90 6.75
C ALA A 129 -9.53 7.43 5.34
N ALA A 130 -9.26 8.71 5.08
CA ALA A 130 -9.40 9.30 3.74
C ALA A 130 -8.46 8.63 2.72
N ALA A 131 -7.20 8.41 3.09
CA ALA A 131 -6.23 7.71 2.26
C ALA A 131 -6.69 6.27 1.94
N LEU A 132 -7.16 5.53 2.95
CA LEU A 132 -7.67 4.17 2.74
C LEU A 132 -8.87 4.15 1.80
N ARG A 133 -9.81 5.09 1.94
CA ARG A 133 -10.99 5.17 1.06
C ARG A 133 -10.59 5.40 -0.38
N GLY A 134 -9.72 6.38 -0.64
CA GLY A 134 -9.26 6.68 -1.99
C GLY A 134 -8.48 5.52 -2.62
N LEU A 135 -7.66 4.80 -1.84
CA LEU A 135 -6.97 3.60 -2.29
C LEU A 135 -7.94 2.46 -2.63
N TRP A 136 -8.94 2.24 -1.77
CA TRP A 136 -9.95 1.21 -1.96
C TRP A 136 -10.82 1.47 -3.20
N GLU A 137 -11.28 2.70 -3.40
CA GLU A 137 -12.07 3.11 -4.57
C GLU A 137 -11.30 2.90 -5.88
N GLN A 138 -10.03 3.31 -5.93
CA GLN A 138 -9.17 3.10 -7.10
C GLN A 138 -8.91 1.62 -7.37
N THR A 139 -8.76 0.82 -6.32
CA THR A 139 -8.56 -0.63 -6.44
C THR A 139 -9.83 -1.31 -6.97
N ALA A 140 -11.01 -0.93 -6.45
CA ALA A 140 -12.29 -1.48 -6.88
C ALA A 140 -12.64 -1.11 -8.32
N ALA A 141 -12.30 0.11 -8.76
CA ALA A 141 -12.53 0.54 -10.14
C ALA A 141 -11.74 -0.27 -11.19
N GLY A 142 -10.58 -0.83 -10.80
CA GLY A 142 -9.77 -1.68 -11.66
C GLY A 142 -10.15 -3.17 -11.64
N MET A 143 -11.06 -3.59 -10.74
CA MET A 143 -11.48 -4.98 -10.67
C MET A 143 -12.61 -5.27 -11.65
N PRO A 144 -12.54 -6.36 -12.43
CA PRO A 144 -13.70 -6.83 -13.18
C PRO A 144 -14.83 -7.16 -12.20
N PRO A 145 -16.10 -6.97 -12.61
CA PRO A 145 -17.23 -7.34 -11.76
C PRO A 145 -17.10 -8.80 -11.35
N ALA A 146 -17.52 -9.13 -10.12
CA ALA A 146 -17.32 -10.44 -9.50
C ALA A 146 -17.88 -11.65 -10.30
N GLY A 147 -18.60 -11.42 -11.40
CA GLY A 147 -19.13 -12.43 -12.30
C GLY A 147 -18.31 -12.72 -13.57
N ASP A 148 -17.24 -11.97 -13.87
CA ASP A 148 -16.53 -12.07 -15.16
C ASP A 148 -15.26 -12.93 -15.14
N VAL A 149 -14.98 -13.63 -14.03
CA VAL A 149 -13.94 -14.66 -14.03
C VAL A 149 -14.51 -15.86 -14.78
N ALA A 150 -14.32 -15.88 -16.10
CA ALA A 150 -14.73 -16.96 -16.97
C ALA A 150 -14.30 -18.30 -16.35
N SER A 151 -15.29 -19.10 -15.92
CA SER A 151 -15.04 -20.47 -15.53
C SER A 151 -14.36 -21.16 -16.70
N PRO A 152 -13.18 -21.78 -16.52
CA PRO A 152 -12.58 -22.55 -17.60
C PRO A 152 -13.57 -23.66 -17.94
N LEU A 153 -14.20 -23.53 -19.11
CA LEU A 153 -14.96 -24.58 -19.77
C LEU A 153 -13.99 -25.75 -19.97
N ILE A 154 -13.94 -26.66 -19.01
CA ILE A 154 -13.37 -27.98 -19.21
C ILE A 154 -14.37 -28.72 -20.09
N THR A 155 -14.28 -28.52 -21.40
CA THR A 155 -14.86 -29.42 -22.40
C THR A 155 -14.13 -30.73 -22.28
N ARG A 156 -14.74 -31.64 -21.51
CA ARG A 156 -14.34 -33.05 -21.46
C ARG A 156 -14.81 -33.68 -22.77
N THR A 157 -13.91 -33.84 -23.73
CA THR A 157 -14.17 -34.63 -24.94
C THR A 157 -14.39 -36.08 -24.55
N SER A 158 -15.46 -36.65 -25.09
CA SER A 158 -15.92 -38.04 -24.96
C SER A 158 -14.91 -39.05 -25.47
#